data_AF-I1SRP3-F1
#
_entry.id   AF-I1SRP3-F1
#
_cell.length_a   1.000
_cell.length_b   1.000
_cell.length_c   1.000
_cell.angle_alpha   90.00
_cell.angle_beta   90.00
_cell.angle_gamma   90.00
#
_symmetry.space_group_name_H-M   'P 1'
#
loop_
_entity.id
_entity.type
_entity.pdbx_description
1 polymer ?
#
loop_
_entity_poly.entity_id
_entity_poly.type
_entity_poly.pdbx_seq_one_letter_code
_entity_poly.pdbx_strand_id
1 'polypeptide(L)'
;MRDRTKELDNKHEASDDENEERTALMSRSGSSSAKEEKENEVFFKKVQEIHEGLQNFKRMVSELESKQKTVLSVALPEESMKKDLQTFREEIKTLASQIQRKLKSIESKKSDDDGKYIPINVRMQRTQHAILSKEFVELMSHCNTIQAQY
;
A
#
# COMPACT_ATOMS: atom_id res chain seq x y z
N MET A 1 26.10 11.75 1.31
CA MET A 1 26.99 11.01 0.39
C MET A 1 27.29 11.90 -0.81
N ARG A 2 28.52 11.90 -1.34
CA ARG A 2 28.89 12.71 -2.52
C ARG A 2 28.47 11.98 -3.81
N ASP A 3 28.02 12.74 -4.79
CA ASP A 3 27.70 12.26 -6.13
C ASP A 3 28.98 11.87 -6.88
N ARG A 4 29.07 10.62 -7.33
CA ARG A 4 30.20 10.03 -8.06
C ARG A 4 29.83 9.62 -9.49
N THR A 5 28.66 10.02 -10.00
CA THR A 5 28.19 9.67 -11.35
C THR A 5 29.18 10.07 -12.45
N LYS A 6 29.93 11.16 -12.24
CA LYS A 6 30.97 11.64 -13.17
C LYS A 6 32.21 10.75 -13.28
N GLU A 7 32.46 9.88 -12.31
CA GLU A 7 33.60 8.96 -12.34
C GLU A 7 33.36 7.77 -13.28
N LEU A 8 32.10 7.53 -13.69
CA LEU A 8 31.74 6.46 -14.63
C LEU A 8 31.99 6.84 -16.10
N ASP A 9 32.02 8.14 -16.42
CA ASP A 9 32.23 8.65 -17.78
C ASP A 9 33.69 8.52 -18.23
N ASN A 10 34.63 8.52 -17.26
CA ASN A 10 36.07 8.58 -17.52
C ASN A 10 36.76 7.22 -17.75
N LYS A 11 36.02 6.12 -17.90
CA LYS A 11 36.59 4.75 -17.91
C LYS A 11 36.55 4.05 -19.28
N HIS A 12 36.62 4.80 -20.39
CA HIS A 12 36.71 4.18 -21.72
C HIS A 12 38.11 4.17 -22.36
N GLU A 13 39.12 4.78 -21.72
CA GLU A 13 40.49 4.83 -22.25
C GLU A 13 41.47 4.15 -21.27
N ALA A 14 41.35 2.84 -21.08
CA ALA A 14 42.48 2.01 -20.61
C ALA A 14 42.18 0.50 -20.66
N SER A 15 42.95 -0.17 -21.53
CA SER A 15 43.46 -1.54 -21.43
C SER A 15 42.50 -2.70 -21.65
N ASP A 16 42.59 -3.18 -22.88
CA ASP A 16 42.45 -4.57 -23.33
C ASP A 16 43.25 -5.52 -22.42
N ASP A 17 42.56 -6.42 -21.71
CA ASP A 17 43.08 -7.73 -21.30
C ASP A 17 41.88 -8.67 -21.14
N GLU A 18 41.68 -9.49 -22.17
CA GLU A 18 40.67 -10.53 -22.26
C GLU A 18 40.94 -11.63 -21.22
N ASN A 19 39.85 -12.27 -20.77
CA ASN A 19 39.83 -13.58 -20.11
C ASN A 19 39.87 -13.64 -18.57
N GLU A 20 38.80 -13.21 -17.89
CA GLU A 20 38.36 -13.84 -16.65
C GLU A 20 36.84 -13.68 -16.47
N GLU A 21 36.12 -14.81 -16.54
CA GLU A 21 34.77 -15.04 -16.02
C GLU A 21 33.79 -13.85 -16.03
N ARG A 22 33.54 -13.29 -17.21
CA ARG A 22 32.24 -12.66 -17.48
C ARG A 22 31.30 -13.72 -18.02
N THR A 23 30.89 -14.68 -17.18
CA THR A 23 29.47 -15.05 -17.24
C THR A 23 28.75 -13.77 -16.88
N ALA A 24 28.51 -12.94 -17.89
CA ALA A 24 27.53 -11.90 -17.78
C ALA A 24 26.32 -12.65 -17.26
N LEU A 25 25.92 -12.34 -16.02
CA LEU A 25 24.51 -12.29 -15.69
C LEU A 25 23.95 -11.18 -16.60
N MET A 26 23.94 -11.42 -17.92
CA MET A 26 22.81 -11.13 -18.77
C MET A 26 21.66 -11.81 -18.04
N SER A 27 21.17 -11.11 -17.01
CA SER A 27 19.77 -10.79 -16.88
C SER A 27 19.29 -10.76 -18.30
N ARG A 28 18.70 -11.86 -18.77
CA ARG A 28 17.83 -11.77 -19.93
C ARG A 28 16.95 -10.62 -19.51
N SER A 29 17.16 -9.46 -20.12
CA SER A 29 16.18 -8.40 -20.16
C SER A 29 15.06 -9.06 -20.95
N GLY A 30 14.36 -9.97 -20.26
CA GLY A 30 13.20 -10.63 -20.74
C GLY A 30 12.25 -9.48 -20.76
N SER A 31 12.07 -8.92 -21.95
CA SER A 31 10.86 -8.24 -22.35
C SER A 31 9.75 -8.86 -21.51
N SER A 32 9.26 -8.13 -20.50
CA SER A 32 8.06 -8.52 -19.80
C SER A 32 7.07 -8.86 -20.88
N SER A 33 6.48 -10.05 -20.84
CA SER A 33 5.53 -10.38 -21.89
C SER A 33 4.42 -9.31 -21.83
N ALA A 34 3.86 -8.89 -22.96
CA ALA A 34 2.79 -7.88 -22.96
C ALA A 34 1.62 -8.26 -22.01
N LYS A 35 1.49 -9.55 -21.70
CA LYS A 35 0.58 -10.09 -20.69
C LYS A 35 0.99 -9.71 -19.26
N GLU A 36 2.26 -9.84 -18.89
CA GLU A 36 2.77 -9.47 -17.56
C GLU A 36 2.66 -7.96 -17.31
N GLU A 37 2.92 -7.14 -18.33
CA GLU A 37 2.77 -5.68 -18.24
C GLU A 37 1.31 -5.31 -17.95
N LYS A 38 0.38 -5.88 -18.72
CA LYS A 38 -1.06 -5.67 -18.51
C LYS A 38 -1.54 -6.16 -17.13
N GLU A 39 -1.04 -7.29 -16.66
CA GLU A 39 -1.35 -7.80 -15.31
C GLU A 39 -0.82 -6.86 -14.21
N ASN A 40 0.40 -6.33 -14.40
CA ASN A 40 0.99 -5.35 -13.50
C ASN A 40 0.22 -4.03 -13.50
N GLU A 41 -0.20 -3.51 -14.65
CA GLU A 41 -1.04 -2.31 -14.74
C GLU A 41 -2.36 -2.47 -13.97
N VAL A 42 -3.04 -3.60 -14.15
CA VAL A 42 -4.28 -3.91 -13.41
C VAL A 42 -3.99 -3.99 -11.91
N PHE A 43 -2.87 -4.59 -11.51
CA PHE A 43 -2.45 -4.66 -10.12
C PHE A 43 -2.19 -3.26 -9.53
N PHE A 44 -1.43 -2.41 -10.23
CA PHE A 44 -1.12 -1.06 -9.77
C PHE A 44 -2.37 -0.19 -9.66
N LYS A 45 -3.33 -0.36 -10.57
CA LYS A 45 -4.64 0.30 -10.45
C LYS A 45 -5.36 -0.11 -9.17
N LYS A 46 -5.39 -1.40 -8.83
CA LYS A 46 -5.97 -1.87 -7.57
C LYS A 46 -5.25 -1.30 -6.34
N VAL A 47 -3.92 -1.24 -6.38
CA VAL A 47 -3.09 -0.64 -5.32
C VAL A 47 -3.43 0.84 -5.14
N GLN A 48 -3.55 1.60 -6.22
CA GLN A 48 -3.94 3.02 -6.18
C GLN A 48 -5.32 3.19 -5.56
N GLU A 49 -6.31 2.39 -5.98
CA GLU A 49 -7.66 2.45 -5.40
C GLU A 49 -7.69 2.14 -3.90
N ILE A 50 -6.79 1.26 -3.41
CA ILE A 50 -6.64 0.99 -1.98
C ILE A 50 -6.04 2.19 -1.26
N HIS A 51 -4.99 2.80 -1.82
CA HIS A 51 -4.39 4.03 -1.27
C HIS A 51 -5.41 5.15 -1.15
N GLU A 52 -6.20 5.41 -2.20
CA GLU A 52 -7.26 6.41 -2.17
C GLU A 52 -8.32 6.10 -1.10
N GLY A 53 -8.69 4.82 -0.98
CA GLY A 53 -9.56 4.34 0.09
C GLY A 53 -9.00 4.61 1.49
N LEU A 54 -7.71 4.32 1.72
CA LEU A 54 -7.02 4.56 3.00
C LEU A 54 -6.95 6.06 3.33
N GLN A 55 -6.64 6.91 2.36
CA GLN A 55 -6.65 8.36 2.56
C GLN A 55 -8.06 8.88 2.88
N ASN A 56 -9.09 8.33 2.23
CA ASN A 56 -10.47 8.68 2.57
C ASN A 56 -10.85 8.20 3.98
N PHE A 57 -10.46 6.99 4.34
CA PHE A 57 -10.71 6.43 5.67
C PHE A 57 -10.05 7.27 6.77
N LYS A 58 -8.80 7.70 6.56
CA LYS A 58 -8.09 8.61 7.47
C LYS A 58 -8.84 9.93 7.67
N ARG A 59 -9.35 10.54 6.59
CA ARG A 59 -10.16 11.77 6.69
C ARG A 59 -11.45 11.53 7.48
N MET A 60 -12.18 10.45 7.19
CA MET A 60 -13.41 10.13 7.91
C MET A 60 -13.17 9.87 9.40
N VAL A 61 -12.08 9.19 9.78
CA VAL A 61 -11.72 8.97 11.18
C VAL A 61 -11.42 10.30 11.90
N SER A 62 -10.75 11.23 11.22
CA SER A 62 -10.49 12.57 11.78
C SER A 62 -11.78 13.38 11.95
N GLU A 63 -12.71 13.28 11.00
CA GLU A 63 -14.03 13.92 11.10
C GLU A 63 -14.89 13.28 12.20
N LEU A 64 -14.78 11.97 12.41
CA LEU A 64 -15.48 11.25 13.49
C LEU A 64 -15.09 11.83 14.84
N GLU A 65 -13.79 12.03 15.09
CA GLU A 65 -13.27 12.63 16.31
C GLU A 65 -13.83 14.06 16.50
N SER A 66 -13.90 14.86 15.44
CA SER A 66 -14.46 16.21 15.47
C SER A 66 -15.96 16.22 15.80
N LYS A 67 -16.74 15.33 15.18
CA LYS A 67 -18.17 15.17 15.47
C LYS A 67 -18.40 14.72 16.91
N GLN A 68 -17.60 13.77 17.39
CA GLN A 68 -17.63 13.31 18.78
C GLN A 68 -17.35 14.45 19.77
N LYS A 69 -16.30 15.25 19.55
CA LYS A 69 -16.01 16.44 20.36
C LYS A 69 -17.15 17.44 20.35
N THR A 70 -17.74 17.69 19.18
CA THR A 70 -18.91 18.57 19.04
C THR A 70 -20.08 18.07 19.89
N VAL A 71 -20.40 16.78 19.82
CA VAL A 71 -21.47 16.18 20.62
C VAL A 71 -21.20 16.30 22.12
N LEU A 72 -19.98 16.02 22.58
CA LEU A 72 -19.61 16.14 24.00
C LEU A 72 -19.59 17.59 24.50
N SER A 73 -19.37 18.56 23.62
CA SER A 73 -19.38 19.99 23.98
C SER A 73 -20.76 20.56 24.25
N VAL A 74 -21.84 19.88 23.82
CA VAL A 74 -23.22 20.30 24.03
C VAL A 74 -23.76 19.64 25.29
N ALA A 75 -24.19 20.45 26.27
CA ALA A 75 -24.69 19.94 27.57
C ALA A 75 -25.92 19.02 27.43
N LEU A 76 -26.78 19.27 26.43
CA LEU A 76 -27.95 18.46 26.08
C LEU A 76 -27.97 18.22 24.57
N PRO A 77 -27.27 17.18 24.06
CA PRO A 77 -27.20 16.89 22.64
C PRO A 77 -28.57 16.51 22.06
N GLU A 78 -28.90 17.07 20.90
CA GLU A 78 -30.12 16.71 20.18
C GLU A 78 -30.06 15.28 19.64
N GLU A 79 -31.23 14.67 19.45
CA GLU A 79 -31.34 13.31 18.91
C GLU A 79 -30.83 13.22 17.46
N SER A 80 -30.94 14.31 16.69
CA SER A 80 -30.35 14.46 15.35
C SER A 80 -28.83 14.24 15.38
N MET A 81 -28.12 14.86 16.31
CA MET A 81 -26.66 14.75 16.45
C MET A 81 -26.21 13.31 16.72
N LYS A 82 -26.99 12.57 17.53
CA LYS A 82 -26.71 11.16 17.83
C LYS A 82 -26.92 10.27 16.61
N LYS A 83 -28.00 10.52 15.86
CA LYS A 83 -28.30 9.79 14.61
C LYS A 83 -27.24 10.05 13.56
N ASP A 84 -26.83 11.31 13.36
CA ASP A 84 -25.79 11.66 12.40
C ASP A 84 -24.45 11.01 12.75
N LEU A 85 -24.09 10.98 14.04
CA LEU A 85 -22.89 10.30 14.52
C LEU A 85 -22.96 8.78 14.28
N GLN A 86 -24.13 8.16 14.49
CA GLN A 86 -24.34 6.74 14.25
C GLN A 86 -24.26 6.40 12.76
N THR A 87 -24.93 7.15 11.90
CA THR A 87 -24.84 7.01 10.43
C THR A 87 -23.39 7.11 9.96
N PHE A 88 -22.64 8.08 10.50
CA PHE A 88 -21.25 8.28 10.13
C PHE A 88 -20.34 7.11 10.55
N ARG A 89 -20.59 6.49 11.72
CA ARG A 89 -19.90 5.25 12.13
C ARG A 89 -20.18 4.09 11.18
N GLU A 90 -21.40 3.98 10.68
CA GLU A 90 -21.80 2.94 9.72
C GLU A 90 -21.13 3.13 8.35
N GLU A 91 -21.01 4.36 7.88
CA GLU A 91 -20.26 4.70 6.67
C GLU A 91 -18.78 4.34 6.81
N ILE A 92 -18.15 4.68 7.95
CA ILE A 92 -16.75 4.31 8.28
C ILE A 92 -16.57 2.79 8.24
N LYS A 93 -17.48 2.04 8.87
CA LYS A 93 -17.45 0.56 8.89
C LYS A 93 -17.60 -0.02 7.47
N THR A 94 -18.47 0.57 6.67
CA THR A 94 -18.69 0.15 5.28
C THR A 94 -17.43 0.39 4.44
N LEU A 95 -16.81 1.56 4.55
CA LEU A 95 -15.56 1.89 3.86
C LEU A 95 -14.42 0.96 4.29
N ALA A 96 -14.25 0.72 5.59
CA ALA A 96 -13.24 -0.20 6.12
C ALA A 96 -13.41 -1.62 5.53
N SER A 97 -14.65 -2.10 5.44
CA SER A 97 -14.99 -3.40 4.85
C SER A 97 -14.70 -3.46 3.34
N GLN A 98 -14.88 -2.35 2.62
CA GLN A 98 -14.50 -2.25 1.22
C GLN A 98 -12.98 -2.30 1.04
N ILE A 99 -12.22 -1.53 1.83
CA ILE A 99 -10.75 -1.53 1.81
C ILE A 99 -10.21 -2.92 2.13
N GLN A 100 -10.74 -3.58 3.16
CA GLN A 100 -10.35 -4.95 3.52
C GLN A 100 -10.58 -5.95 2.38
N ARG A 101 -11.71 -5.85 1.66
CA ARG A 101 -11.98 -6.70 0.49
C ARG A 101 -11.00 -6.44 -0.65
N LYS A 102 -10.65 -5.17 -0.91
CA LYS A 102 -9.67 -4.81 -1.93
C LYS A 102 -8.26 -5.29 -1.56
N LEU A 103 -7.85 -5.15 -0.30
CA LEU A 103 -6.60 -5.70 0.23
C LEU A 103 -6.49 -7.22 -0.01
N LYS A 104 -7.52 -7.98 0.37
CA LYS A 104 -7.58 -9.42 0.10
C LYS A 104 -7.48 -9.76 -1.39
N SER A 105 -7.98 -8.89 -2.27
CA SER A 105 -7.94 -9.11 -3.73
C SER A 105 -6.55 -8.94 -4.36
N ILE A 106 -5.62 -8.28 -3.67
CA ILE A 106 -4.24 -8.08 -4.09
C ILE A 106 -3.26 -8.99 -3.34
N GLU A 107 -3.76 -9.79 -2.40
CA GLU A 107 -2.94 -10.75 -1.65
C GLU A 107 -2.41 -11.83 -2.60
N SER A 108 -1.08 -11.94 -2.70
CA SER A 108 -0.46 -13.00 -3.48
C SER A 108 -0.69 -14.35 -2.78
N LYS A 109 -1.19 -15.35 -3.50
CA LYS A 109 -1.25 -16.72 -2.95
C LYS A 109 0.15 -17.17 -2.55
N LYS A 110 0.26 -17.84 -1.39
CA LYS A 110 1.48 -18.56 -1.03
C LYS A 110 1.67 -19.64 -2.09
N SER A 111 2.76 -19.57 -2.84
CA SER A 111 3.21 -20.72 -3.61
C SER A 111 3.84 -21.70 -2.63
N ASP A 112 3.47 -22.98 -2.71
CA ASP A 112 4.16 -24.10 -2.03
C ASP A 112 5.54 -24.34 -2.67
N ASP A 113 6.28 -23.28 -2.95
CA ASP A 113 7.54 -23.35 -3.65
C ASP A 113 8.66 -23.57 -2.64
N ASP A 114 9.18 -24.80 -2.68
CA ASP A 114 10.05 -25.48 -1.73
C ASP A 114 11.49 -24.90 -1.75
N GLY A 115 11.64 -23.58 -1.67
CA GLY A 115 12.93 -22.87 -1.74
C GLY A 115 13.41 -22.50 -3.15
N LYS A 116 12.55 -22.64 -4.17
CA LYS A 116 12.83 -22.15 -5.54
C LYS A 116 12.60 -20.64 -5.65
N TYR A 117 13.26 -20.05 -6.64
CA TYR A 117 13.31 -18.61 -6.90
C TYR A 117 11.93 -17.92 -6.87
N ILE A 118 11.81 -16.83 -6.09
CA ILE A 118 10.57 -16.03 -6.03
C ILE A 118 10.60 -14.95 -7.13
N PRO A 119 9.65 -14.96 -8.08
CA PRO A 119 9.55 -13.96 -9.14
C PRO A 119 9.42 -12.52 -8.61
N ILE A 120 9.94 -11.55 -9.37
CA ILE A 120 9.91 -10.11 -9.01
C ILE A 120 8.48 -9.62 -8.79
N ASN A 121 7.54 -9.96 -9.69
CA ASN A 121 6.14 -9.57 -9.58
C ASN A 121 5.51 -10.08 -8.27
N VAL A 122 5.75 -11.33 -7.88
CA VAL A 122 5.26 -11.89 -6.62
C VAL A 122 5.84 -11.14 -5.43
N ARG A 123 7.15 -10.84 -5.43
CA ARG A 123 7.79 -10.04 -4.36
C ARG A 123 7.19 -8.64 -4.28
N MET A 124 6.99 -7.98 -5.41
CA MET A 124 6.37 -6.65 -5.50
C MET A 124 4.94 -6.67 -4.93
N GLN A 125 4.12 -7.64 -5.32
CA GLN A 125 2.75 -7.77 -4.82
C GLN A 125 2.72 -8.00 -3.30
N ARG A 126 3.59 -8.88 -2.78
CA ARG A 126 3.73 -9.12 -1.33
C ARG A 126 4.10 -7.85 -0.57
N THR A 127 5.09 -7.10 -1.06
CA THR A 127 5.54 -5.86 -0.41
C THR A 127 4.43 -4.81 -0.41
N GLN A 128 3.74 -4.61 -1.53
CA GLN A 128 2.61 -3.68 -1.63
C GLN A 128 1.47 -4.06 -0.68
N HIS A 129 1.04 -5.33 -0.70
CA HIS A 129 0.00 -5.82 0.20
C HIS A 129 0.40 -5.65 1.68
N ALA A 130 1.66 -5.94 2.05
CA ALA A 130 2.14 -5.80 3.42
C ALA A 130 2.12 -4.35 3.90
N ILE A 131 2.59 -3.40 3.09
CA ILE A 131 2.60 -1.97 3.42
C ILE A 131 1.18 -1.44 3.59
N LEU A 132 0.31 -1.70 2.61
CA LEU A 132 -1.09 -1.24 2.65
C LEU A 132 -1.88 -1.86 3.81
N SER A 133 -1.64 -3.15 4.10
CA SER A 133 -2.28 -3.82 5.23
C SER A 133 -1.82 -3.26 6.57
N LYS A 134 -0.53 -2.91 6.70
CA LYS A 134 -0.01 -2.23 7.89
C LYS A 134 -0.69 -0.88 8.09
N GLU A 135 -0.74 -0.04 7.06
CA GLU A 135 -1.42 1.27 7.11
C GLU A 135 -2.90 1.12 7.48
N PHE A 136 -3.59 0.15 6.90
CA PHE A 136 -5.00 -0.14 7.23
C PHE A 136 -5.19 -0.50 8.71
N VAL A 137 -4.35 -1.38 9.26
CA VAL A 137 -4.44 -1.79 10.66
C VAL A 137 -4.13 -0.63 11.60
N GLU A 138 -3.14 0.20 11.27
CA GLU A 138 -2.82 1.40 12.05
C GLU A 138 -4.01 2.38 12.09
N LEU A 139 -4.67 2.64 10.95
CA LEU A 139 -5.86 3.49 10.90
C LEU A 139 -7.06 2.88 11.65
N MET A 140 -7.26 1.56 11.54
CA MET A 140 -8.30 0.85 12.30
C MET A 140 -8.03 0.94 13.82
N SER A 141 -6.78 0.77 14.24
CA SER A 141 -6.39 0.92 15.64
C SER A 141 -6.63 2.34 16.13
N HIS A 142 -6.28 3.35 15.33
CA HIS A 142 -6.52 4.75 15.67
C HIS A 142 -8.02 5.06 15.79
N CYS A 143 -8.83 4.58 14.86
CA CYS A 143 -10.29 4.69 14.91
C CYS A 143 -10.87 4.05 16.18
N ASN A 144 -10.38 2.85 16.55
CA ASN A 144 -10.80 2.18 17.79
C ASN A 144 -10.41 2.98 19.04
N THR A 145 -9.21 3.57 19.07
CA THR A 145 -8.78 4.44 20.18
C THR A 145 -9.67 5.67 20.31
N ILE A 146 -9.96 6.36 19.21
CA ILE A 146 -10.87 7.52 19.20
C ILE A 146 -12.25 7.13 19.73
N GLN A 147 -12.80 6.00 19.27
CA GLN A 147 -14.10 5.54 19.75
C GLN A 147 -14.10 5.11 21.22
N ALA A 148 -13.00 4.59 21.75
CA ALA A 148 -12.88 4.25 23.16
C ALA A 148 -12.71 5.48 24.07
N GLN A 149 -12.27 6.61 23.53
CA GLN A 149 -12.12 7.89 24.24
C GLN A 149 -13.41 8.73 24.27
N TYR A 150 -14.38 8.41 23.40
CA TYR A 150 -15.70 9.02 23.36
C TYR A 150 -16.64 8.38 24.38
#